data_AF-W4RV13-F1
#
_entry.id   AF-W4RV13-F1
#
_cell.length_a   1.000
_cell.length_b   1.000
_cell.length_c   1.000
_cell.angle_alpha   90.00
_cell.angle_beta   90.00
_cell.angle_gamma   90.00
#
_symmetry.space_group_name_H-M   'P 1'
#
loop_
_entity.id
_entity.type
_entity.pdbx_description
1 polymer ?
#
loop_
_entity_poly.entity_id
_entity_poly.type
_entity_poly.pdbx_seq_one_letter_code
_entity_poly.pdbx_strand_id
1 'polypeptide(L)'
;MGKKLPSTPDGRGRPKTNLTTELKATVNKIIALYREQVQPRGLISYNSIYKFAEELYETKQIEYRLKEHFWKKGHGRDLIDTANKVIQVVATNKEQSDKNKIVDTVDAVDKLFTGKAVDKRKLIASLKRNEDNLLRFQNENEKLQNVWRSECRNTRIERKE
;
A
#
# COMPACT_ATOMS: atom_id res chain seq x y z
N MET A 1 10.00 28.49 16.27
CA MET A 1 11.33 28.58 15.63
C MET A 1 11.60 27.27 14.91
N GLY A 2 11.63 27.25 13.58
CA GLY A 2 11.88 26.03 12.80
C GLY A 2 13.36 25.93 12.40
N LYS A 3 14.01 24.80 12.70
CA LYS A 3 15.41 24.57 12.31
C LYS A 3 15.51 24.43 10.78
N LYS A 4 16.44 25.15 10.15
CA LYS A 4 16.77 24.98 8.71
C LYS A 4 17.62 23.71 8.54
N LEU A 5 17.46 23.05 7.39
CA LEU A 5 18.25 21.88 7.01
C LEU A 5 19.74 22.24 6.88
N PRO A 6 20.67 21.40 7.35
CA PRO A 6 22.10 21.63 7.18
C PRO A 6 22.51 21.45 5.70
N SER A 7 23.35 22.37 5.21
CA SER A 7 23.92 22.35 3.86
C SER A 7 25.45 22.34 3.94
N THR A 8 26.12 21.49 3.14
CA THR A 8 27.58 21.47 2.97
C THR A 8 28.06 22.55 1.99
N PRO A 9 29.26 23.14 2.19
CA PRO A 9 29.86 24.03 1.21
C PRO A 9 30.65 23.26 0.13
N ASP A 10 30.80 23.95 -1.00
CA ASP A 10 31.67 23.70 -2.16
C ASP A 10 31.20 22.84 -3.35
N GLY A 11 31.30 23.49 -4.52
CA GLY A 11 31.07 22.95 -5.85
C GLY A 11 30.06 23.78 -6.65
N ARG A 12 30.44 24.28 -7.85
CA ARG A 12 29.51 24.95 -8.78
C ARG A 12 28.46 23.95 -9.27
N GLY A 13 27.37 23.88 -8.52
CA GLY A 13 26.21 23.01 -8.73
C GLY A 13 25.33 23.09 -7.49
N ARG A 14 24.00 22.95 -7.62
CA ARG A 14 23.11 22.90 -6.44
C ARG A 14 23.58 21.75 -5.54
N PRO A 15 23.98 22.00 -4.28
CA PRO A 15 24.47 20.94 -3.41
C PRO A 15 23.39 19.86 -3.28
N LYS A 16 23.73 18.61 -3.66
CA LYS A 16 22.89 17.45 -3.36
C LYS A 16 22.91 17.29 -1.84
N THR A 17 21.83 17.70 -1.19
CA THR A 17 21.71 17.66 0.27
C THR A 17 21.58 16.20 0.67
N ASN A 18 22.68 15.54 1.04
CA ASN A 18 22.59 14.16 1.53
C ASN A 18 21.62 14.12 2.71
N LEU A 19 20.59 13.28 2.59
CA LEU A 19 19.57 13.16 3.63
C LEU A 19 20.24 12.61 4.89
N THR A 20 20.17 13.35 6.00
CA THR A 20 20.68 12.86 7.28
C THR A 20 19.91 11.60 7.71
N THR A 21 20.60 10.69 8.41
CA THR A 21 20.01 9.43 8.88
C THR A 21 18.73 9.66 9.68
N GLU A 22 18.72 10.70 10.52
CA GLU A 22 17.56 11.12 11.32
C GLU A 22 16.36 11.52 10.46
N LEU A 23 16.58 12.34 9.43
CA LEU A 23 15.51 12.80 8.55
C LEU A 23 14.94 11.64 7.72
N LYS A 24 15.80 10.70 7.29
CA LYS A 24 15.36 9.45 6.64
C LYS A 24 14.47 8.64 7.56
N ALA A 25 14.83 8.50 8.84
CA ALA A 25 14.03 7.79 9.83
C ALA A 25 12.67 8.49 10.06
N THR A 26 12.65 9.83 10.13
CA THR A 26 11.40 10.60 10.24
C THR A 26 10.49 10.37 9.04
N VAL A 27 11.01 10.43 7.81
CA VAL A 27 10.21 10.22 6.60
C VAL A 27 9.67 8.79 6.53
N ASN A 28 10.48 7.79 6.89
CA ASN A 28 10.03 6.40 6.96
C ASN A 28 8.90 6.22 8.00
N LYS A 29 9.01 6.88 9.16
CA LYS A 29 7.95 6.89 10.18
C LYS A 29 6.66 7.51 9.63
N ILE A 30 6.74 8.63 8.91
CA ILE A 30 5.57 9.26 8.27
C ILE A 30 4.93 8.31 7.27
N ILE A 31 5.73 7.63 6.42
CA ILE A 31 5.23 6.64 5.46
C ILE A 31 4.50 5.48 6.18
N ALA A 32 5.05 4.99 7.29
CA ALA A 32 4.43 3.92 8.08
C ALA A 32 3.10 4.38 8.70
N LEU A 33 3.09 5.53 9.38
CA LEU A 33 1.87 6.10 9.98
C LEU A 33 0.79 6.38 8.93
N TYR A 34 1.19 6.91 7.77
CA TYR A 34 0.28 7.16 6.66
C TYR A 34 -0.41 5.86 6.21
N ARG A 35 0.32 4.75 6.18
CA ARG A 35 -0.27 3.45 5.83
C ARG A 35 -1.23 2.92 6.88
N GLU A 36 -0.85 3.02 8.15
CA GLU A 36 -1.68 2.52 9.25
C GLU A 36 -2.98 3.30 9.39
N GLN A 37 -2.92 4.63 9.29
CA GLN A 37 -4.07 5.51 9.53
C GLN A 37 -4.92 5.74 8.28
N VAL A 38 -4.30 5.98 7.13
CA VAL A 38 -5.02 6.36 5.90
C VAL A 38 -5.36 5.14 5.04
N GLN A 39 -4.65 4.02 5.23
CA GLN A 39 -4.86 2.77 4.49
C GLN A 39 -5.04 2.99 2.97
N PRO A 40 -4.07 3.65 2.31
CA PRO A 40 -4.21 4.05 0.92
C PRO A 40 -4.40 2.81 0.02
N ARG A 41 -5.42 2.85 -0.83
CA ARG A 41 -5.64 1.81 -1.85
C ARG A 41 -4.60 1.96 -2.95
N GLY A 42 -3.55 1.14 -2.90
CA GLY A 42 -2.50 1.07 -3.93
C GLY A 42 -1.24 1.85 -3.58
N LEU A 43 -0.61 2.46 -4.60
CA LEU A 43 0.66 3.17 -4.44
C LEU A 43 0.46 4.49 -3.69
N ILE A 44 1.44 4.84 -2.84
CA ILE A 44 1.44 6.12 -2.15
C ILE A 44 1.71 7.23 -3.16
N SER A 45 0.77 8.17 -3.30
CA SER A 45 0.96 9.39 -4.08
C SER A 45 1.72 10.45 -3.27
N TYR A 46 2.60 11.22 -3.93
CA TYR A 46 3.36 12.27 -3.25
C TYR A 46 2.45 13.36 -2.66
N ASN A 47 1.31 13.64 -3.30
CA ASN A 47 0.40 14.70 -2.88
C ASN A 47 -0.32 14.30 -1.61
N SER A 48 -0.80 13.06 -1.53
CA SER A 48 -1.53 12.56 -0.37
C SER A 48 -0.64 12.47 0.87
N ILE A 49 0.58 11.95 0.73
CA ILE A 49 1.52 11.86 1.85
C ILE A 49 2.06 13.24 2.26
N TYR A 50 2.18 14.19 1.33
CA TYR A 50 2.53 15.57 1.67
C TYR A 50 1.47 16.21 2.56
N LYS A 51 0.18 16.10 2.21
CA LYS A 51 -0.92 16.62 3.03
C LYS A 51 -0.92 16.02 4.43
N PHE A 52 -0.77 14.70 4.51
CA PHE A 52 -0.68 14.00 5.79
C PHE A 52 0.55 14.43 6.61
N ALA A 53 1.70 14.64 5.97
CA ALA A 53 2.89 15.13 6.66
C ALA A 53 2.71 16.56 7.20
N GLU A 54 1.99 17.42 6.50
CA GLU A 54 1.62 18.75 7.01
C GLU A 54 0.69 18.63 8.22
N GLU A 55 -0.33 17.77 8.18
CA GLU A 55 -1.21 17.50 9.33
C GLU A 55 -0.43 17.00 10.55
N LEU A 56 0.53 16.09 10.36
CA LEU A 56 1.40 15.62 11.44
C LEU A 56 2.27 16.73 12.02
N TYR A 57 2.70 17.70 11.20
CA TYR A 57 3.48 18.84 11.65
C TYR A 57 2.62 19.83 12.44
N GLU A 58 1.42 20.15 11.94
CA GLU A 58 0.47 21.05 12.61
C GLU A 58 0.03 20.50 13.96
N THR A 59 -0.16 19.19 14.06
CA THR A 59 -0.47 18.48 15.32
C THR A 59 0.76 18.22 16.20
N LYS A 60 1.95 18.71 15.83
CA LYS A 60 3.23 18.56 16.55
C LYS A 60 3.67 17.10 16.78
N GLN A 61 3.18 16.17 15.96
CA GLN A 61 3.62 14.77 15.99
C GLN A 61 4.98 14.55 15.29
N ILE A 62 5.37 15.50 14.43
CA ILE A 62 6.71 15.58 13.83
C ILE A 62 7.30 16.96 14.04
N GLU A 63 8.61 17.02 14.27
CA GLU A 63 9.34 18.26 14.58
C GLU A 63 9.67 19.08 13.32
N TYR A 64 9.74 18.41 12.16
CA TYR A 64 10.20 19.00 10.90
C TYR A 64 9.05 19.22 9.93
N ARG A 65 8.93 20.45 9.43
CA ARG A 65 8.04 20.74 8.31
C ARG A 65 8.72 20.40 6.99
N LEU A 66 8.18 19.40 6.29
CA LEU A 66 8.70 18.92 5.01
C LEU A 66 7.93 19.56 3.85
N LYS A 67 8.55 20.53 3.18
CA LYS A 67 7.94 21.28 2.07
C LYS A 67 7.49 20.38 0.92
N GLU A 68 6.47 20.78 0.17
CA GLU A 68 5.96 20.03 -0.99
C GLU A 68 7.05 19.61 -1.99
N HIS A 69 8.01 20.50 -2.29
CA HIS A 69 9.11 20.19 -3.22
C HIS A 69 9.95 18.99 -2.75
N PHE A 70 10.07 18.76 -1.43
CA PHE A 70 10.78 17.60 -0.89
C PHE A 70 10.11 16.28 -1.29
N TRP A 71 8.78 16.24 -1.28
CA TRP A 71 7.98 15.07 -1.63
C TRP A 71 7.82 14.87 -3.14
N LYS A 72 7.77 15.97 -3.90
CA LYS A 72 7.53 15.94 -5.36
C LYS A 72 8.78 15.66 -6.18
N LYS A 73 9.91 16.31 -5.85
CA LYS A 73 11.16 16.29 -6.62
C LYS A 73 12.42 16.15 -5.76
N GLY A 74 12.28 15.86 -4.47
CA GLY A 74 13.40 15.68 -3.54
C GLY A 74 13.48 14.25 -3.02
N HIS A 75 14.25 14.06 -1.95
CA HIS A 75 14.46 12.74 -1.35
C HIS A 75 13.19 12.07 -0.79
N GLY A 76 12.15 12.84 -0.49
CA GLY A 76 10.84 12.28 -0.14
C GLY A 76 10.28 11.43 -1.27
N ARG A 77 10.51 11.83 -2.53
CA ARG A 77 10.09 11.07 -3.70
C ARG A 77 10.80 9.72 -3.79
N ASP A 78 12.11 9.71 -3.61
CA ASP A 78 12.92 8.48 -3.68
C ASP A 78 12.48 7.46 -2.62
N LEU A 79 12.16 7.93 -1.42
CA LEU A 79 11.68 7.10 -0.31
C LEU A 79 10.26 6.56 -0.55
N ILE A 80 9.36 7.38 -1.11
CA ILE A 80 8.03 6.92 -1.54
C ILE A 80 8.17 5.85 -2.62
N ASP A 81 8.99 6.10 -3.63
CA ASP A 81 9.17 5.17 -4.74
C ASP A 81 9.80 3.86 -4.26
N THR A 82 10.72 3.90 -3.30
CA THR A 82 11.27 2.71 -2.63
C THR A 82 10.19 1.95 -1.87
N ALA A 83 9.39 2.64 -1.06
CA ALA A 83 8.30 2.04 -0.30
C ALA A 83 7.21 1.44 -1.21
N ASN A 84 6.98 2.05 -2.38
CA ASN A 84 6.06 1.59 -3.40
C ASN A 84 6.60 0.39 -4.19
N LYS A 85 7.92 0.32 -4.47
CA LYS A 85 8.55 -0.86 -5.08
C LYS A 85 8.39 -2.10 -4.22
N VAL A 86 8.56 -1.97 -2.90
CA VAL A 86 8.31 -3.07 -1.97
C VAL A 86 6.85 -3.54 -2.06
N ILE A 87 5.88 -2.62 -2.18
CA ILE A 87 4.47 -2.99 -2.41
C ILE A 87 4.32 -3.76 -3.72
N GLN A 88 4.88 -3.23 -4.82
CA GLN A 88 4.77 -3.87 -6.12
C GLN A 88 5.33 -5.29 -6.10
N VAL A 89 6.50 -5.51 -5.51
CA VAL A 89 7.10 -6.85 -5.38
C VAL A 89 6.21 -7.80 -4.57
N VAL A 90 5.63 -7.34 -3.46
CA VAL A 90 4.69 -8.15 -2.66
C VAL A 90 3.39 -8.43 -3.42
N ALA A 91 2.92 -7.47 -4.22
CA ALA A 91 1.73 -7.63 -5.05
C ALA A 91 1.97 -8.52 -6.28
N THR A 92 3.13 -8.46 -6.94
CA THR A 92 3.48 -9.32 -8.09
C THR A 92 3.86 -10.74 -7.68
N ASN A 93 4.30 -10.97 -6.44
CA ASN A 93 4.44 -12.34 -5.90
C ASN A 93 3.07 -13.01 -5.67
N LYS A 94 1.98 -12.27 -5.71
CA LYS A 94 0.65 -12.81 -5.97
C LYS A 94 0.37 -12.60 -7.45
N GLU A 95 0.60 -13.60 -8.27
CA GLU A 95 -0.04 -13.63 -9.59
C GLU A 95 -1.56 -13.57 -9.38
N GLN A 96 -2.11 -12.37 -9.42
CA GLN A 96 -3.54 -12.18 -9.60
C GLN A 96 -3.82 -12.55 -11.05
N SER A 97 -3.96 -13.86 -11.30
CA SER A 97 -4.61 -14.32 -12.52
C SER A 97 -5.96 -13.62 -12.61
N ASP A 98 -6.48 -13.41 -13.83
CA ASP A 98 -7.79 -12.75 -14.03
C ASP A 98 -8.93 -13.38 -13.22
N LYS A 99 -8.74 -14.63 -12.75
CA LYS A 99 -9.67 -15.35 -11.87
C LYS A 99 -9.73 -14.81 -10.43
N ASN A 100 -8.74 -14.04 -9.98
CA ASN A 100 -8.65 -13.53 -8.60
C ASN A 100 -8.94 -12.02 -8.50
N LYS A 101 -9.46 -11.42 -9.58
CA LYS A 101 -9.80 -10.00 -9.62
C LYS A 101 -11.09 -9.74 -8.85
N ILE A 102 -10.98 -9.00 -7.76
CA ILE A 102 -12.13 -8.56 -6.96
C ILE A 102 -12.65 -7.27 -7.58
N VAL A 103 -13.96 -7.21 -7.81
CA VAL A 103 -14.65 -6.02 -8.28
C VAL A 103 -14.96 -5.13 -7.07
N ASP A 104 -14.54 -3.87 -7.10
CA ASP A 104 -14.93 -2.91 -6.05
C ASP A 104 -16.42 -2.55 -6.20
N THR A 105 -17.19 -2.73 -5.13
CA THR A 105 -18.65 -2.56 -5.16
C THR A 105 -19.07 -1.12 -5.42
N VAL A 106 -18.39 -0.14 -4.82
CA VAL A 106 -18.73 1.28 -4.96
C VAL A 106 -18.40 1.74 -6.37
N ASP A 107 -17.20 1.42 -6.85
CA ASP A 107 -16.76 1.74 -8.22
C ASP A 107 -17.64 1.08 -9.29
N ALA A 108 -18.08 -0.16 -9.05
CA ALA A 108 -18.99 -0.85 -9.95
C ALA A 108 -20.37 -0.21 -9.98
N VAL A 109 -20.93 0.18 -8.84
CA VAL A 109 -22.22 0.89 -8.78
C VAL A 109 -22.12 2.22 -9.51
N ASP A 110 -21.11 3.03 -9.19
CA ASP A 110 -20.94 4.37 -9.74
C ASP A 110 -20.71 4.36 -11.26
N LYS A 111 -20.00 3.36 -11.79
CA LYS A 111 -19.69 3.25 -13.23
C LYS A 111 -20.74 2.52 -14.04
N LEU A 112 -21.37 1.50 -13.48
CA LEU A 112 -22.24 0.59 -14.24
C LEU A 112 -23.71 0.90 -14.08
N PHE A 113 -24.13 1.68 -13.07
CA PHE A 113 -25.54 1.97 -12.81
C PHE A 113 -25.92 3.42 -13.14
N THR A 114 -26.50 3.63 -14.32
CA THR A 114 -27.04 4.95 -14.73
C THR A 114 -28.55 5.09 -14.47
N GLY A 115 -29.15 4.14 -13.76
CA GLY A 115 -30.59 4.11 -13.46
C GLY A 115 -31.45 3.28 -14.44
N LYS A 116 -30.86 2.71 -15.50
CA LYS A 116 -31.57 1.85 -16.47
C LYS A 116 -31.64 0.39 -16.03
N ALA A 117 -32.69 -0.34 -16.41
CA ALA A 117 -32.83 -1.76 -16.06
C ALA A 117 -31.74 -2.66 -16.66
N VAL A 118 -31.15 -2.29 -17.80
CA VAL A 118 -30.04 -3.02 -18.45
C VAL A 118 -28.76 -2.94 -17.62
N ASP A 119 -28.52 -1.78 -17.00
CA ASP A 119 -27.38 -1.49 -16.16
C ASP A 119 -27.41 -2.29 -14.86
N LYS A 120 -28.61 -2.44 -14.29
CA LYS A 120 -28.84 -3.28 -13.11
C LYS A 120 -28.37 -4.72 -13.33
N ARG A 121 -28.64 -5.30 -14.51
CA ARG A 121 -28.21 -6.67 -14.85
C ARG A 121 -26.69 -6.79 -14.96
N LYS A 122 -26.02 -5.80 -15.55
CA LYS A 122 -24.55 -5.76 -15.65
C LYS A 122 -23.89 -5.60 -14.29
N LEU A 123 -24.44 -4.73 -13.43
CA LEU A 123 -23.97 -4.54 -12.07
C LEU A 123 -24.10 -5.84 -11.25
N ILE A 124 -25.26 -6.50 -11.31
CA ILE A 124 -25.48 -7.78 -10.62
C ILE A 124 -24.48 -8.83 -11.10
N ALA A 125 -24.26 -8.97 -12.40
CA ALA A 125 -23.30 -9.93 -12.94
C ALA A 125 -21.86 -9.65 -12.49
N SER A 126 -21.46 -8.37 -12.43
CA SER A 126 -20.14 -7.96 -11.95
C SER A 126 -19.94 -8.25 -10.46
N LEU A 127 -20.95 -8.01 -9.62
CA LEU A 127 -20.86 -8.26 -8.18
C LEU A 127 -20.94 -9.76 -7.85
N LYS A 128 -21.73 -10.53 -8.60
CA LYS A 128 -21.83 -11.98 -8.44
C LYS A 128 -20.49 -12.70 -8.64
N ARG A 129 -19.60 -12.14 -9.47
CA ARG A 129 -18.22 -12.63 -9.61
C ARG A 129 -17.44 -12.61 -8.29
N ASN A 130 -17.71 -11.65 -7.40
CA ASN A 130 -17.07 -11.62 -6.08
C ASN A 130 -17.57 -12.77 -5.18
N GLU A 131 -18.86 -13.09 -5.24
CA GLU A 131 -19.45 -14.21 -4.52
C GLU A 131 -18.85 -15.54 -5.00
N ASP A 132 -18.77 -15.73 -6.32
CA ASP A 132 -18.16 -16.93 -6.92
C ASP A 132 -16.68 -17.07 -6.52
N ASN A 133 -15.94 -15.96 -6.50
CA ASN A 133 -14.54 -15.95 -6.07
C ASN A 133 -14.40 -16.28 -4.58
N LEU A 134 -15.28 -15.75 -3.73
CA LEU A 134 -15.29 -16.06 -2.30
C LEU A 134 -15.51 -17.56 -2.07
N LEU A 135 -16.49 -18.16 -2.75
CA LEU A 135 -16.77 -19.59 -2.63
C LEU A 135 -15.58 -20.44 -3.10
N ARG A 136 -14.93 -20.03 -4.19
CA ARG A 136 -13.70 -20.68 -4.68
C ARG A 136 -12.58 -20.61 -3.65
N PHE A 137 -12.33 -19.45 -3.06
CA PHE A 137 -11.31 -19.28 -2.04
C PHE A 137 -11.61 -20.09 -0.77
N GLN A 138 -12.88 -20.19 -0.35
CA GLN A 138 -13.27 -21.03 0.78
C GLN A 138 -12.94 -22.50 0.52
N ASN A 139 -13.32 -23.03 -0.65
CA ASN A 139 -13.02 -24.41 -1.04
C ASN A 139 -11.51 -24.68 -1.14
N GLU A 140 -10.74 -23.75 -1.68
CA GLU A 140 -9.29 -23.89 -1.81
C GLU A 140 -8.61 -23.85 -0.44
N ASN A 141 -9.08 -22.99 0.46
CA ASN A 141 -8.59 -22.92 1.83
C ASN A 141 -8.91 -24.20 2.62
N GLU A 142 -10.09 -24.78 2.45
CA GLU A 142 -10.46 -26.06 3.06
C GLU A 142 -9.55 -27.21 2.57
N LYS A 143 -9.26 -27.26 1.26
CA LYS A 143 -8.32 -28.24 0.70
C LYS A 143 -6.92 -28.08 1.31
N LEU A 144 -6.41 -26.85 1.38
CA LEU A 144 -5.11 -26.56 1.97
C LEU A 144 -5.04 -26.96 3.45
N GLN A 145 -6.10 -26.68 4.21
CA GLN A 145 -6.18 -27.11 5.61
C GLN A 145 -6.18 -28.63 5.75
N ASN A 146 -6.85 -29.35 4.86
CA ASN A 146 -6.87 -30.81 4.87
C ASN A 146 -5.50 -31.40 4.54
N VAL A 147 -4.80 -30.85 3.53
CA VAL A 147 -3.42 -31.22 3.20
C VAL A 147 -2.50 -30.97 4.39
N TRP A 148 -2.51 -29.78 4.96
CA TRP A 148 -1.70 -29.43 6.12
C TRP A 148 -1.96 -30.36 7.32
N ARG A 149 -3.23 -30.68 7.61
CA ARG A 149 -3.60 -31.64 8.66
C ARG A 149 -3.12 -33.06 8.39
N SER A 150 -2.99 -33.48 7.12
CA SER A 150 -2.43 -34.78 6.77
C SER A 150 -0.91 -34.81 6.93
N GLU A 151 -0.21 -33.77 6.50
CA GLU A 151 1.24 -33.63 6.64
C GLU A 151 1.67 -33.57 8.12
N CYS A 152 0.94 -32.81 8.95
CA CYS A 152 1.18 -32.77 10.40
C CYS A 152 0.89 -34.10 11.09
N ARG A 153 -0.01 -34.93 10.55
CA ARG A 153 -0.27 -36.29 11.08
C ARG A 153 0.87 -37.24 10.71
N ASN A 154 1.32 -37.22 9.46
CA ASN A 154 2.40 -38.09 8.97
C ASN A 154 3.73 -37.81 9.69
N THR A 155 4.12 -36.54 9.81
CA THR A 155 5.33 -36.13 10.54
C THR A 155 5.30 -36.44 12.04
N ARG A 156 4.11 -36.65 12.63
CA ARG A 156 3.97 -37.06 14.03
C ARG A 156 4.07 -38.57 14.22
N ILE A 157 3.77 -39.36 13.17
CA ILE A 157 3.96 -40.82 13.16
C ILE A 157 5.45 -41.13 12.97
N GLU A 158 6.12 -40.48 12.02
CA GLU A 158 7.57 -40.64 11.75
C GLU A 158 8.50 -40.26 12.92
N ARG A 159 8.02 -39.48 13.89
CA ARG A 159 8.78 -39.10 15.11
C ARG A 159 8.52 -40.03 16.30
N LYS A 160 7.60 -40.99 16.17
CA LYS A 160 7.26 -41.95 17.22
C LYS A 160 7.80 -43.36 16.96
N GLU A 161 8.29 -43.60 15.75
CA GLU A 161 9.13 -44.76 15.38
C GLU A 161 10.61 -44.39 15.58
#